data_AF-A0A2D4TQJ3-F1
#
_entry.id   AF-A0A2D4TQJ3-F1
#
_cell.length_a   1.000
_cell.length_b   1.000
_cell.length_c   1.000
_cell.angle_alpha   90.00
_cell.angle_beta   90.00
_cell.angle_gamma   90.00
#
_symmetry.space_group_name_H-M   'P 1'
#
loop_
_entity.id
_entity.type
_entity.pdbx_description
1 polymer ?
#
loop_
_entity_poly.entity_id
_entity_poly.type
_entity_poly.pdbx_seq_one_letter_code
_entity_poly.pdbx_strand_id
1 'polypeptide(L)'
;MDPFLWNRQNEPEALAELDQRCFRKCWKLQEYIDLSRKKPFRGWLLEHSEKGPCAFLVFFLIPPEVQILRMGVHPEFRREGLASRMLDELDQEAIANQSHSLWLDV
;
A
#
# COMPACT_ATOMS: atom_id res chain seq x y z
N MET A 1 2.62 17.60 15.36
CA MET A 1 1.52 16.99 14.59
C MET A 1 2.14 15.93 13.69
N ASP A 2 1.47 14.80 13.52
CA ASP A 2 1.89 13.77 12.58
C ASP A 2 1.72 14.30 11.14
N PRO A 3 2.81 14.44 10.34
CA PRO A 3 2.73 15.05 9.01
C PRO A 3 2.22 14.08 7.94
N PHE A 4 1.97 12.82 8.31
CA PHE A 4 1.58 11.77 7.37
C PHE A 4 0.06 11.62 7.29
N LEU A 5 -0.44 11.53 6.06
CA LEU A 5 -1.85 11.42 5.72
C LEU A 5 -2.09 10.19 4.84
N TRP A 6 -3.20 9.49 5.08
CA TRP A 6 -3.62 8.36 4.28
C TRP A 6 -4.39 8.81 3.05
N ASN A 7 -3.97 8.36 1.86
CA ASN A 7 -4.73 8.43 0.64
C ASN A 7 -5.15 7.00 0.22
N ARG A 8 -6.47 6.75 0.17
CA ARG A 8 -7.08 5.45 -0.14
C ARG A 8 -7.86 5.46 -1.46
N GLN A 9 -7.58 6.41 -2.35
CA GLN A 9 -8.32 6.59 -3.61
C GLN A 9 -7.99 5.55 -4.69
N ASN A 10 -7.04 4.64 -4.44
CA ASN A 10 -6.59 3.61 -5.37
C ASN A 10 -6.10 4.16 -6.72
N GLU A 11 -5.27 5.21 -6.72
CA GLU A 11 -4.75 5.87 -7.92
C GLU A 11 -3.60 5.06 -8.55
N PRO A 12 -3.81 4.34 -9.67
CA PRO A 12 -2.81 3.43 -10.23
C PRO A 12 -1.49 4.11 -10.63
N GLU A 13 -1.58 5.35 -11.12
CA GLU A 13 -0.44 6.17 -11.54
C GLU A 13 0.49 6.47 -10.36
N ALA A 14 -0.07 6.94 -9.24
CA ALA A 14 0.71 7.29 -8.06
C ALA A 14 1.34 6.05 -7.40
N LEU A 15 0.63 4.92 -7.38
CA LEU A 15 1.16 3.64 -6.89
C LEU A 15 2.34 3.16 -7.74
N ALA A 16 2.21 3.21 -9.07
CA ALA A 16 3.26 2.78 -10.00
C ALA A 16 4.49 3.68 -9.93
N GLU A 17 4.29 5.00 -9.83
CA GLU A 17 5.37 5.97 -9.69
C GLU A 17 6.17 5.70 -8.40
N LEU A 18 5.48 5.48 -7.28
CA LEU A 18 6.15 5.23 -6.02
C LEU A 18 6.85 3.85 -5.98
N ASP A 19 6.28 2.83 -6.61
CA ASP A 19 6.92 1.51 -6.77
C ASP A 19 8.24 1.62 -7.53
N GLN A 20 8.27 2.40 -8.62
CA GLN A 20 9.49 2.67 -9.38
C GLN A 20 10.60 3.31 -8.53
N ARG A 21 10.24 4.19 -7.60
CA ARG A 21 11.19 4.81 -6.66
C ARG A 21 11.65 3.86 -5.56
N CYS A 22 10.82 2.89 -5.20
CA CYS A 22 11.10 1.95 -4.11
C CYS A 22 11.95 0.76 -4.56
N PHE A 23 11.77 0.28 -5.79
CA PHE A 23 12.32 -0.99 -6.26
C PHE A 23 13.03 -0.89 -7.62
N ARG A 24 14.16 -1.60 -7.76
CA ARG A 24 14.85 -1.72 -9.06
C ARG A 24 14.05 -2.47 -10.11
N LYS A 25 13.29 -3.49 -9.67
CA LYS A 25 12.32 -4.24 -10.50
C LYS A 25 10.92 -3.88 -10.01
N CYS A 26 10.40 -2.77 -10.53
CA CYS A 26 9.05 -2.29 -10.24
C CYS A 26 8.02 -2.96 -11.15
N TRP A 27 6.76 -2.97 -10.70
CA TRP A 27 5.62 -3.21 -11.55
C TRP A 27 5.38 -2.02 -12.47
N LYS A 28 4.80 -2.28 -13.63
CA LYS A 28 4.41 -1.26 -14.61
C LYS A 28 3.04 -0.71 -14.26
N LEU A 29 2.76 0.52 -14.69
CA LEU A 29 1.43 1.14 -14.56
C LEU A 29 0.28 0.23 -15.03
N GLN A 30 0.47 -0.48 -16.14
CA GLN A 30 -0.55 -1.39 -16.67
C GLN A 30 -0.93 -2.50 -15.67
N GLU A 31 0.03 -3.01 -14.89
CA GLU A 31 -0.25 -4.03 -13.87
C GLU A 31 -1.16 -3.45 -12.77
N TYR A 32 -0.92 -2.22 -12.34
CA TYR A 32 -1.79 -1.52 -11.38
C TYR A 32 -3.18 -1.21 -11.95
N ILE A 33 -3.28 -0.81 -13.23
CA ILE A 33 -4.57 -0.60 -13.91
C ILE A 33 -5.37 -1.91 -13.99
N ASP A 34 -4.72 -3.02 -14.32
CA ASP A 34 -5.40 -4.31 -14.42
C ASP A 34 -5.83 -4.83 -13.04
N LEU A 35 -5.03 -4.57 -12.00
CA LEU A 35 -5.39 -4.89 -10.63
C LEU A 35 -6.53 -4.01 -10.10
N SER A 36 -6.55 -2.70 -10.38
CA SER A 36 -7.58 -1.78 -9.89
C SER A 36 -8.98 -2.09 -10.42
N ARG A 37 -9.08 -2.79 -11.55
CA ARG A 37 -10.34 -3.32 -12.10
C ARG A 37 -10.90 -4.49 -11.28
N LYS A 38 -10.09 -5.14 -10.45
CA LYS A 38 -10.53 -6.25 -9.60
C LYS A 38 -11.18 -5.69 -8.34
N LYS A 39 -12.44 -6.06 -8.10
CA LYS A 39 -13.21 -5.63 -6.91
C LYS A 39 -12.49 -5.77 -5.55
N PRO A 40 -11.73 -6.84 -5.25
CA PRO A 40 -11.06 -6.95 -3.95
C PRO A 40 -9.79 -6.10 -3.84
N PHE A 41 -9.31 -5.48 -4.92
CA PHE A 41 -8.10 -4.67 -4.90
C PHE A 41 -8.27 -3.42 -4.07
N ARG A 42 -7.27 -3.15 -3.24
CA ARG A 42 -7.10 -1.91 -2.49
C ARG A 42 -5.66 -1.44 -2.67
N GLY A 43 -5.49 -0.14 -2.81
CA GLY A 43 -4.22 0.53 -2.91
C GLY A 43 -4.21 1.78 -2.06
N TRP A 44 -3.30 1.79 -1.10
CA TRP A 44 -3.13 2.88 -0.16
C TRP A 44 -1.79 3.54 -0.38
N LEU A 45 -1.79 4.86 -0.21
CA LEU A 45 -0.62 5.70 -0.14
C LEU A 45 -0.57 6.35 1.24
N LEU A 46 0.64 6.45 1.79
CA LEU A 46 0.93 7.29 2.93
C LEU A 46 1.74 8.48 2.42
N GLU A 47 1.17 9.67 2.54
CA GLU A 47 1.71 10.91 1.99
C GLU A 47 2.19 11.82 3.11
N HIS A 48 3.35 12.44 2.94
CA HIS A 48 3.79 13.53 3.80
C HIS A 48 3.24 14.85 3.25
N SER A 49 2.63 15.67 4.10
CA SER A 49 1.95 16.92 3.72
C SER A 49 2.75 17.84 2.80
N GLU A 50 4.08 17.90 3.00
CA GLU A 50 4.98 18.74 2.19
C GLU A 50 5.76 18.01 1.08
N LYS A 51 5.89 16.68 1.17
CA LYS A 51 6.82 15.90 0.32
C LYS A 51 6.10 14.92 -0.61
N GLY A 52 4.78 14.77 -0.46
CA GLY A 52 3.96 13.87 -1.27
C GLY A 52 4.09 12.41 -0.83
N PRO A 53 3.81 11.44 -1.73
CA PRO A 53 3.79 10.02 -1.41
C PRO A 53 5.12 9.48 -0.87
N CYS A 54 5.09 8.87 0.31
CA CYS A 54 6.25 8.33 1.01
C CYS A 54 6.25 6.80 1.09
N ALA A 55 5.07 6.19 1.18
CA ALA A 55 4.93 4.75 1.21
C ALA A 55 3.63 4.29 0.52
N PHE A 56 3.61 3.05 0.06
CA PHE A 56 2.41 2.44 -0.49
C PHE A 56 2.23 1.00 0.00
N LEU A 57 0.98 0.58 -0.02
CA LEU A 57 0.54 -0.78 0.28
C LEU A 57 -0.60 -1.14 -0.67
N VAL A 58 -0.44 -2.23 -1.42
CA VAL A 58 -1.50 -2.79 -2.26
C VAL A 58 -1.80 -4.22 -1.85
N PHE A 59 -3.09 -4.54 -1.77
CA PHE A 59 -3.55 -5.82 -1.26
C PHE A 59 -4.89 -6.21 -1.88
N PHE A 60 -5.21 -7.50 -1.81
CA PHE A 60 -6.58 -7.98 -1.96
C PHE A 60 -7.20 -8.17 -0.58
N LEU A 61 -8.41 -7.62 -0.41
CA LEU A 61 -9.27 -7.87 0.73
C LEU A 61 -10.32 -8.90 0.33
N ILE A 62 -10.13 -10.15 0.72
CA ILE A 62 -11.00 -11.28 0.37
C ILE A 62 -11.28 -12.05 1.67
N PRO A 63 -12.28 -11.64 2.46
CA PRO A 63 -12.57 -12.31 3.72
C PRO A 63 -12.70 -13.83 3.56
N PRO A 64 -12.11 -14.63 4.46
CA PRO A 64 -11.51 -14.23 5.74
C PRO A 64 -10.04 -13.77 5.66
N GLU A 65 -9.49 -13.52 4.46
CA GLU A 65 -8.08 -13.29 4.25
C GLU A 65 -7.77 -11.91 3.64
N VAL A 66 -6.59 -11.40 3.98
CA VAL A 66 -5.97 -10.27 3.30
C VAL A 66 -4.68 -10.76 2.66
N GLN A 67 -4.57 -10.58 1.35
CA GLN A 67 -3.35 -10.89 0.61
C GLN A 67 -2.62 -9.59 0.28
N ILE A 68 -1.50 -9.32 0.96
CA ILE A 68 -0.60 -8.24 0.60
C ILE A 68 0.08 -8.64 -0.71
N LEU A 69 -0.13 -7.82 -1.73
CA LEU A 69 0.45 -8.04 -3.05
C LEU A 69 1.81 -7.36 -3.15
N ARG A 70 1.93 -6.16 -2.59
CA ARG A 70 3.17 -5.37 -2.61
C ARG A 70 3.09 -4.23 -1.60
N MET A 71 4.23 -3.90 -0.99
CA MET A 71 4.38 -2.68 -0.19
C MET A 71 5.76 -2.08 -0.40
N GLY A 72 5.89 -0.77 -0.30
CA GLY A 72 7.16 -0.09 -0.44
C GLY A 72 7.22 1.20 0.34
N VAL A 73 8.41 1.52 0.85
CA VAL A 73 8.71 2.82 1.46
C VAL A 73 9.81 3.48 0.65
N HIS A 74 9.56 4.73 0.26
CA HIS A 74 10.51 5.56 -0.49
C HIS A 74 11.85 5.62 0.26
N PRO A 75 13.00 5.48 -0.42
CA PRO A 75 14.31 5.37 0.23
C PRO A 75 14.59 6.43 1.29
N GLU A 76 14.18 7.68 1.04
CA GLU A 76 14.39 8.81 1.96
C GLU A 76 13.59 8.73 3.27
N PHE A 77 12.55 7.92 3.35
CA PHE A 77 11.67 7.80 4.52
C PHE A 77 11.77 6.41 5.19
N ARG A 78 12.79 5.63 4.83
CA ARG A 78 13.02 4.30 5.42
C ARG A 78 13.56 4.43 6.83
N ARG A 79 13.38 3.37 7.62
CA ARG A 79 13.82 3.28 9.03
C ARG A 79 13.10 4.25 9.98
N GLU A 80 12.00 4.85 9.54
CA GLU A 80 11.12 5.72 10.34
C GLU A 80 9.83 5.00 10.81
N GLY A 81 9.73 3.68 10.61
CA GLY A 81 8.58 2.90 11.06
C GLY A 81 7.35 2.92 10.13
N LEU A 82 7.41 3.60 8.98
CA LEU A 82 6.27 3.71 8.06
C LEU A 82 5.73 2.37 7.54
N ALA A 83 6.61 1.37 7.36
CA ALA A 83 6.19 0.01 7.01
C ALA A 83 5.37 -0.65 8.12
N SER A 84 5.79 -0.51 9.38
CA SER A 84 5.04 -1.02 10.53
C SER A 84 3.68 -0.35 10.62
N ARG A 85 3.66 0.98 10.48
CA ARG A 85 2.42 1.76 10.49
C ARG A 85 1.41 1.33 9.41
N MET A 86 1.89 0.99 8.20
CA MET A 86 1.03 0.42 7.15
C MET A 86 0.45 -0.94 7.53
N LEU A 87 1.24 -1.79 8.20
CA LEU A 87 0.76 -3.09 8.65
C LEU A 87 -0.23 -2.97 9.82
N ASP A 88 0.01 -2.06 10.76
CA ASP A 88 -0.90 -1.78 11.86
C ASP A 88 -2.27 -1.29 11.34
N GLU A 89 -2.26 -0.38 10.35
CA GLU A 89 -3.48 0.10 9.69
C GLU A 89 -4.20 -1.03 8.92
N LEU A 90 -3.44 -1.88 8.24
CA LEU A 90 -4.00 -3.03 7.51
C LEU A 90 -4.64 -4.05 8.46
N ASP A 91 -4.05 -4.27 9.63
CA ASP A 91 -4.60 -5.16 10.66
C ASP A 91 -5.95 -4.64 11.19
N GLN A 92 -6.05 -3.33 11.44
CA GLN A 92 -7.33 -2.71 11.82
C GLN A 92 -8.40 -2.86 10.73
N GLU A 93 -8.03 -2.66 9.45
CA GLU A 93 -8.94 -2.87 8.32
C GLU A 93 -9.35 -4.35 8.18
N ALA A 94 -8.42 -5.27 8.39
CA ALA A 94 -8.69 -6.71 8.37
C ALA A 94 -9.73 -7.08 9.44
N ILE A 95 -9.52 -6.63 10.69
CA ILE A 95 -10.47 -6.84 11.81
C ILE A 95 -11.84 -6.26 11.48
N ALA A 96 -11.89 -5.02 10.98
CA ALA A 96 -13.16 -4.36 10.61
C ALA A 96 -13.93 -5.12 9.51
N ASN A 97 -13.22 -5.85 8.65
CA ASN A 97 -13.78 -6.63 7.56
C ASN A 97 -13.84 -8.15 7.86
N GLN A 98 -13.80 -8.55 9.14
CA GLN A 98 -13.90 -9.97 9.57
C GLN A 98 -12.84 -10.88 8.92
N SER A 99 -11.68 -10.32 8.60
CA SER A 99 -10.52 -11.06 8.11
C SER A 99 -9.59 -11.38 9.27
N HIS A 100 -9.03 -12.58 9.28
CA HIS A 100 -8.30 -13.14 10.43
C HIS A 100 -6.87 -13.59 10.08
N SER A 101 -6.46 -13.46 8.82
CA SER A 101 -5.10 -13.82 8.37
C SER A 101 -4.58 -12.89 7.30
N LEU A 102 -3.29 -12.52 7.43
CA LEU A 102 -2.52 -11.71 6.49
C LEU A 102 -1.47 -12.59 5.79
N TRP A 103 -1.44 -12.56 4.45
CA TRP A 103 -0.50 -13.33 3.64
C TRP A 103 0.36 -12.40 2.77
N LEU A 104 1.64 -12.73 2.62
CA LEU A 104 2.60 -12.04 1.75
C LEU A 104 3.61 -13.05 1.19
N ASP A 105 3.84 -13.03 -0.12
CA ASP A 105 4.96 -13.73 -0.76
C ASP A 105 6.18 -12.79 -0.82
N VAL A 106 7.32 -13.20 -0.25
CA VAL A 106 8.56 -12.39 -0.14
C VAL A 106 9.68 -12.86 -1.06
#